data_AF-A0A561V8L9-F1
#
_entry.id   AF-A0A561V8L9-F1
#
_cell.length_a   1.000
_cell.length_b   1.000
_cell.length_c   1.000
_cell.angle_alpha   90.00
_cell.angle_beta   90.00
_cell.angle_gamma   90.00
#
_symmetry.space_group_name_H-M   'P 1'
#
loop_
_entity.id
_entity.type
_entity.pdbx_description
1 polymer ?
#
loop_
_entity_poly.entity_id
_entity_poly.type
_entity_poly.pdbx_seq_one_letter_code
_entity_poly.pdbx_strand_id
1 'polypeptide(L)'
;MDFGVAGTGLLTGLMVGVTGMGGGALTMPLLTLVFGVPPLAAVSSDLVASAVMKPLGAAVHLRRRTVQPKLVGWLCLGSLPCAAVGSLLAGSLGSGAESVLKEVVGGAVLLAAITLFARMLLSHRPSTSDGTRASPVPTVLLGAVAGLVVGTTSVGSGSIIIVVLLLLNRGLSSARLVGTDLVQAVPLVLVSAIGHLFAGDVHIGLVGSLLTGSIPGVLVGSLISAKVPDRPVRLLLGGMLVTTGLMMLGSDVLPGVSAGLLVVLFGAVIPLLRSAISSRRAPAANDRKGGSGVSDDHELAVRLARRAGQRLLEVREGSDLEPRALGDAGDAAAHELLVDALAQERPGDPVLSEHGIAGPERVAGERVWIVDPLDGTREFTEAGRSDWAVHVALAEGHRVIASAVALPAQDVVLGTGEPPAQPTHGLVRPRIAVSRSRPPEFVAQIAEEIGAELVPMGSAGAKITAVVLGDVDAYLHAGGQYEWDSAAPVGIAQAAGLHTSRLDGTELVYDRPDPWLPDLLVCRRELAVDLLAALPDPLERSR
;
A
#
# COMPACT_ATOMS: atom_id res chain seq x y z
N MET A 1 17.03 25.58 24.93
CA MET A 1 16.39 24.37 24.37
C MET A 1 15.47 23.85 25.46
N ASP A 2 14.18 23.77 25.19
CA ASP A 2 13.22 23.24 26.16
C ASP A 2 13.01 21.75 25.87
N PHE A 3 13.43 20.89 26.81
CA PHE A 3 13.35 19.44 26.66
C PHE A 3 11.91 18.93 26.61
N GLY A 4 10.96 19.63 27.25
CA GLY A 4 9.55 19.29 27.19
C GLY A 4 8.99 19.57 25.80
N VAL A 5 9.29 20.74 25.22
CA VAL A 5 8.89 21.10 23.85
C VAL A 5 9.54 20.18 22.81
N ALA A 6 10.80 19.80 23.00
CA ALA A 6 11.45 18.81 22.16
C ALA A 6 10.77 17.42 22.27
N GLY A 7 10.33 17.02 23.47
CA GLY A 7 9.52 15.81 23.65
C GLY A 7 8.19 15.84 22.89
N THR A 8 7.48 16.98 22.92
CA THR A 8 6.29 17.21 22.09
C THR A 8 6.60 17.15 20.61
N GLY A 9 7.71 17.76 20.19
CA GLY A 9 8.21 17.65 18.81
C GLY A 9 8.45 16.20 18.41
N LEU A 10 9.09 15.39 19.25
CA LEU A 10 9.34 13.97 19.00
C LEU A 10 8.03 13.20 18.80
N LEU A 11 7.03 13.45 19.65
CA LEU A 11 5.72 12.82 19.54
C LEU A 11 5.00 13.20 18.24
N THR A 12 4.94 14.49 17.93
CA THR A 12 4.22 14.98 16.75
C THR A 12 4.94 14.54 15.49
N GLY A 13 6.28 14.55 15.49
CA GLY A 13 7.11 14.01 14.42
C GLY A 13 6.87 12.52 14.21
N LEU A 14 6.83 11.71 15.28
CA LEU A 14 6.53 10.29 15.19
C LEU A 14 5.15 10.04 14.56
N MET A 15 4.13 10.80 14.97
CA MET A 15 2.79 10.70 14.42
C MET A 15 2.72 11.10 12.96
N VAL A 16 3.43 12.16 12.56
CA VAL A 16 3.59 12.54 11.15
C VAL A 16 4.25 11.42 10.35
N GLY A 17 5.31 10.82 10.89
CA GLY A 17 6.04 9.73 10.23
C GLY A 17 5.19 8.47 10.07
N VAL A 18 4.40 8.09 11.08
CA VAL A 18 3.55 6.89 11.06
C VAL A 18 2.31 7.09 10.20
N THR A 19 1.64 8.24 10.32
CA THR A 19 0.30 8.41 9.74
C THR A 19 0.28 9.22 8.45
N GLY A 20 1.35 9.97 8.16
CA GLY A 20 1.36 10.95 7.09
C GLY A 20 0.39 12.12 7.29
N MET A 21 -0.45 12.12 8.33
CA MET A 21 -1.32 13.25 8.66
C MET A 21 -0.49 14.30 9.40
N GLY A 22 -0.57 15.55 8.96
CA GLY A 22 0.22 16.65 9.54
C GLY A 22 0.03 16.77 11.05
N GLY A 23 1.15 16.77 11.80
CA GLY A 23 1.17 16.74 13.26
C GLY A 23 0.63 18.01 13.91
N GLY A 24 0.38 19.06 13.13
CA GLY A 24 -0.08 20.36 13.64
C GLY A 24 -1.42 20.33 14.36
N ALA A 25 -2.28 19.35 14.04
CA ALA A 25 -3.51 19.12 14.80
C ALA A 25 -3.27 18.71 16.27
N LEU A 26 -2.06 18.23 16.61
CA LEU A 26 -1.64 17.87 17.95
C LEU A 26 -0.60 18.84 18.54
N THR A 27 0.34 19.34 17.74
CA THR A 27 1.42 20.20 18.23
C THR A 27 0.86 21.48 18.83
N MET A 28 -0.07 22.16 18.14
CA MET A 28 -0.60 23.44 18.59
C MET A 28 -1.37 23.32 19.91
N PRO A 29 -2.34 22.38 20.07
CA PRO A 29 -3.02 22.19 21.36
C PRO A 29 -2.07 21.82 22.49
N LEU A 30 -1.03 21.02 22.23
CA LEU A 30 -0.04 20.67 23.26
C LEU A 30 0.78 21.88 23.71
N LEU A 31 1.26 22.70 22.77
CA LEU A 31 1.97 23.94 23.09
C LEU A 31 1.11 24.89 23.92
N THR A 32 -0.16 25.03 23.55
CA THR A 32 -1.08 25.96 24.22
C THR A 32 -1.53 25.44 25.59
N LEU A 33 -1.93 24.18 25.68
CA LEU A 33 -2.53 23.60 26.90
C LEU A 33 -1.49 23.12 27.92
N VAL A 34 -0.34 22.60 27.47
CA VAL A 34 0.69 22.03 28.36
C VAL A 34 1.78 23.04 28.68
N PHE A 35 2.24 23.81 27.69
CA PHE A 35 3.35 24.76 27.85
C PHE A 35 2.90 26.21 28.02
N GLY A 36 1.59 26.47 27.96
CA GLY A 36 1.03 27.82 28.13
C GLY A 36 1.47 28.80 27.03
N VAL A 37 1.86 28.30 25.87
CA VAL A 37 2.28 29.14 24.74
C VAL A 37 1.06 29.87 24.19
N PRO A 38 1.14 31.19 23.92
CA PRO A 38 0.02 31.93 23.33
C PRO A 38 -0.47 31.28 22.03
N PRO A 39 -1.78 31.24 21.75
CA PRO A 39 -2.32 30.51 20.60
C PRO A 39 -1.70 30.90 19.27
N LEU A 40 -1.48 32.20 19.04
CA LEU A 40 -0.88 32.72 17.80
C LEU A 40 0.58 32.25 17.65
N ALA A 41 1.37 32.33 18.72
CA ALA A 41 2.75 31.85 18.77
C ALA A 41 2.86 30.32 18.57
N ALA A 42 1.89 29.56 19.07
CA ALA A 42 1.83 28.11 18.87
C ALA A 42 1.49 27.74 17.42
N VAL A 43 0.51 28.43 16.81
CA VAL A 43 0.14 28.28 15.38
C VAL A 43 1.33 28.62 14.48
N SER A 44 1.94 29.78 14.68
CA SER A 44 3.04 30.28 13.85
C SER A 44 4.27 29.35 13.91
N SER A 45 4.64 28.90 15.12
CA SER A 45 5.80 28.04 15.33
C SER A 45 5.57 26.61 14.81
N ASP A 46 4.35 26.08 14.92
CA ASP A 46 4.00 24.77 14.38
C ASP A 46 3.97 24.77 12.83
N LEU A 47 3.48 25.84 12.19
CA LEU A 47 3.54 25.98 10.74
C LEU A 47 4.98 26.00 10.22
N VAL A 48 5.86 26.77 10.87
CA VAL A 48 7.28 26.83 10.49
C VAL A 48 7.97 25.47 10.70
N ALA A 49 7.71 24.79 11.82
CA ALA A 49 8.24 23.45 12.04
C ALA A 49 7.70 22.45 11.00
N SER A 50 6.41 22.53 10.68
CA SER A 50 5.74 21.69 9.70
C SER A 50 6.23 21.91 8.27
N ALA A 51 6.64 23.12 7.92
CA ALA A 51 7.26 23.42 6.62
C ALA A 51 8.56 22.63 6.40
N VAL A 52 9.29 22.31 7.48
CA VAL A 52 10.50 21.48 7.44
C VAL A 52 10.16 19.98 7.47
N MET A 53 9.20 19.57 8.29
CA MET A 53 8.85 18.16 8.48
C MET A 53 8.10 17.54 7.29
N LYS A 54 7.13 18.27 6.72
CA LYS A 54 6.22 17.73 5.69
C LYS A 54 6.93 17.29 4.39
N PRO A 55 7.95 18.00 3.88
CA PRO A 55 8.74 17.52 2.74
C PRO A 55 9.31 16.11 2.94
N LEU A 56 9.74 15.76 4.15
CA LEU A 56 10.31 14.44 4.44
C LEU A 56 9.28 13.32 4.26
N GLY A 57 8.04 13.52 4.73
CA GLY A 57 6.94 12.58 4.53
C GLY A 57 6.43 12.56 3.09
N ALA A 58 6.33 13.74 2.44
CA ALA A 58 5.89 13.85 1.05
C ALA A 58 6.85 13.17 0.07
N ALA A 59 8.17 13.23 0.32
CA ALA A 59 9.19 12.60 -0.52
C ALA A 59 9.01 11.09 -0.65
N VAL A 60 8.57 10.40 0.43
CA VAL A 60 8.28 8.96 0.42
C VAL A 60 7.17 8.64 -0.58
N HIS A 61 6.10 9.41 -0.59
CA HIS A 61 4.96 9.21 -1.50
C HIS A 61 5.25 9.64 -2.94
N LEU A 62 6.09 10.66 -3.12
CA LEU A 62 6.59 11.05 -4.44
C LEU A 62 7.40 9.92 -5.09
N ARG A 63 8.29 9.27 -4.31
CA ARG A 63 9.09 8.12 -4.77
C ARG A 63 8.23 6.90 -5.08
N ARG A 64 7.20 6.63 -4.27
CA ARG A 64 6.26 5.51 -4.46
C ARG A 64 5.21 5.74 -5.56
N ARG A 65 5.25 6.89 -6.27
CA ARG A 65 4.28 7.27 -7.32
C ARG A 65 2.82 7.19 -6.89
N THR A 66 2.53 7.44 -5.60
CA THR A 66 1.17 7.44 -5.05
C THR A 66 0.52 8.83 -5.09
N VAL A 67 0.89 9.69 -6.05
CA VAL A 67 0.51 11.11 -6.07
C VAL A 67 -0.19 11.42 -7.36
N GLN A 68 -1.33 12.12 -7.30
CA GLN A 68 -2.04 12.57 -8.48
C GLN A 68 -1.74 14.05 -8.78
N PRO A 69 -0.85 14.35 -9.74
CA PRO A 69 -0.36 15.71 -9.94
C PRO A 69 -1.46 16.69 -10.35
N LYS A 70 -2.49 16.24 -11.09
CA LYS A 70 -3.63 17.08 -11.47
C LYS A 70 -4.43 17.56 -10.25
N LEU A 71 -4.72 16.66 -9.30
CA LEU A 71 -5.42 17.02 -8.07
C LEU A 71 -4.60 17.93 -7.18
N VAL A 72 -3.29 17.66 -7.07
CA VAL A 72 -2.36 18.57 -6.35
C VAL A 72 -2.44 19.97 -6.94
N GLY A 73 -2.38 20.11 -8.26
CA GLY A 73 -2.49 21.41 -8.93
C GLY A 73 -3.80 22.15 -8.62
N TRP A 74 -4.95 21.47 -8.68
CA TRP A 74 -6.24 22.08 -8.37
C TRP A 74 -6.40 22.43 -6.88
N LEU A 75 -5.93 21.57 -5.98
CA LEU A 75 -5.93 21.86 -4.54
C LEU A 75 -5.06 23.07 -4.23
N CYS A 76 -3.84 23.12 -4.77
CA CYS A 76 -2.92 24.24 -4.60
C CYS A 76 -3.46 25.55 -5.17
N LEU A 77 -4.19 25.51 -6.29
CA LEU A 77 -4.80 26.70 -6.89
C LEU A 77 -5.77 27.39 -5.92
N GLY A 78 -6.52 26.63 -5.14
CA GLY A 78 -7.38 27.17 -4.08
C GLY A 78 -6.63 27.43 -2.77
N SER A 79 -5.81 26.48 -2.33
CA SER A 79 -5.26 26.46 -0.98
C SER A 79 -4.18 27.50 -0.75
N LEU A 80 -3.29 27.75 -1.71
CA LEU A 80 -2.18 28.70 -1.56
C LEU A 80 -2.63 30.15 -1.30
N PRO A 81 -3.51 30.76 -2.14
CA PRO A 81 -3.95 32.14 -1.88
C PRO A 81 -4.75 32.26 -0.58
N CYS A 82 -5.62 31.28 -0.29
CA CYS A 82 -6.42 31.30 0.94
C CYS A 82 -5.58 31.06 2.20
N ALA A 83 -4.48 30.33 2.10
CA ALA A 83 -3.52 30.15 3.18
C ALA A 83 -2.72 31.41 3.49
N ALA A 84 -2.30 32.15 2.46
CA ALA A 84 -1.72 33.47 2.64
C ALA A 84 -2.71 34.41 3.33
N VAL A 85 -3.97 34.45 2.87
CA VAL A 85 -5.03 35.24 3.53
C VAL A 85 -5.25 34.79 4.98
N GLY A 86 -5.31 33.48 5.24
CA GLY A 86 -5.52 32.94 6.58
C GLY A 86 -4.40 33.28 7.55
N SER A 87 -3.15 33.21 7.11
CA SER A 87 -1.99 33.58 7.94
C SER A 87 -1.95 35.08 8.25
N LEU A 88 -2.28 35.94 7.29
CA LEU A 88 -2.42 37.39 7.52
C LEU A 88 -3.58 37.72 8.45
N LEU A 89 -4.72 37.04 8.30
CA LEU A 89 -5.87 37.20 9.20
C LEU A 89 -5.50 36.83 10.64
N ALA A 90 -4.79 35.71 10.82
CA ALA A 90 -4.31 35.29 12.13
C ALA A 90 -3.39 36.32 12.79
N GLY A 91 -2.44 36.90 12.05
CA GLY A 91 -1.57 37.95 12.57
C GLY A 91 -2.27 39.31 12.81
N SER A 92 -3.36 39.59 12.09
CA SER A 92 -4.15 40.83 12.28
C SER A 92 -5.06 40.81 13.51
N LEU A 93 -5.34 39.61 14.04
CA LEU A 93 -6.10 39.39 15.26
C LEU A 93 -5.15 39.69 16.44
N GLY A 94 -5.12 40.96 16.89
CA GLY A 94 -4.29 41.40 18.01
C GLY A 94 -4.54 40.64 19.33
N SER A 95 -3.85 41.02 20.41
CA SER A 95 -3.86 40.30 21.70
C SER A 95 -5.23 40.07 22.36
N GLY A 96 -6.27 40.81 21.96
CA GLY A 96 -7.65 40.61 22.43
C GLY A 96 -8.39 39.42 21.78
N ALA A 97 -7.80 38.79 20.76
CA ALA A 97 -8.43 37.73 19.98
C ALA A 97 -7.86 36.32 20.30
N GLU A 98 -7.03 36.17 21.33
CA GLU A 98 -6.47 34.88 21.71
C GLU A 98 -7.55 33.85 22.09
N SER A 99 -8.62 34.28 22.77
CA SER A 99 -9.76 33.42 23.10
C SER A 99 -10.49 32.95 21.84
N VAL A 100 -10.73 33.85 20.90
CA VAL A 100 -11.37 33.55 19.61
C VAL A 100 -10.50 32.60 18.80
N LEU A 101 -9.19 32.85 18.73
CA LEU A 101 -8.25 31.98 18.02
C LEU A 101 -8.20 30.59 18.65
N LYS A 102 -8.20 30.51 19.98
CA LYS A 102 -8.27 29.24 20.72
C LYS A 102 -9.56 28.48 20.40
N GLU A 103 -10.71 29.14 20.34
CA GLU A 103 -11.99 28.53 19.97
C GLU A 103 -12.01 28.03 18.51
N VAL A 104 -11.52 28.86 17.58
CA VAL A 104 -11.44 28.51 16.15
C VAL A 104 -10.53 27.30 15.94
N VAL A 105 -9.39 27.24 16.63
CA VAL A 105 -8.49 26.08 16.59
C VAL A 105 -9.17 24.85 17.21
N GLY A 106 -9.84 24.99 18.36
CA GLY A 106 -10.58 23.90 18.99
C GLY A 106 -11.64 23.30 18.05
N GLY A 107 -12.41 24.14 17.38
CA GLY A 107 -13.36 23.72 16.34
C GLY A 107 -12.70 23.03 15.15
N ALA A 108 -11.58 23.55 14.66
CA ALA A 108 -10.82 22.95 13.56
C ALA A 108 -10.26 21.56 13.93
N VAL A 109 -9.74 21.40 15.15
CA VAL A 109 -9.26 20.11 15.68
C VAL A 109 -10.41 19.10 15.79
N LEU A 110 -11.59 19.51 16.26
CA LEU A 110 -12.77 18.63 16.31
C LEU A 110 -13.24 18.23 14.92
N LEU A 111 -13.24 19.15 13.95
CA LEU A 111 -13.54 18.84 12.56
C LEU A 111 -12.54 17.82 11.97
N ALA A 112 -11.25 17.97 12.29
CA ALA A 112 -10.23 16.99 11.91
C ALA A 112 -10.48 15.61 12.55
N ALA A 113 -10.95 15.55 13.79
CA ALA A 113 -11.32 14.31 14.46
C ALA A 113 -12.56 13.65 13.82
N ILE A 114 -13.62 14.42 13.56
CA ILE A 114 -14.85 13.93 12.91
C ILE A 114 -14.53 13.37 11.54
N THR A 115 -13.73 14.09 10.75
CA THR A 115 -13.32 13.62 9.41
C THR A 115 -12.44 12.37 9.51
N LEU A 116 -11.57 12.25 10.51
CA LEU A 116 -10.79 11.03 10.74
C LEU A 116 -11.70 9.82 11.03
N PHE A 117 -12.74 9.95 11.86
CA PHE A 117 -13.71 8.89 12.12
C PHE A 117 -14.60 8.60 10.90
N ALA A 118 -15.07 9.64 10.20
CA ALA A 118 -15.85 9.49 8.98
C ALA A 118 -15.08 8.71 7.92
N ARG A 119 -13.77 8.98 7.76
CA ARG A 119 -12.89 8.19 6.89
C ARG A 119 -12.93 6.72 7.28
N MET A 120 -12.76 6.39 8.55
CA MET A 120 -12.73 5.00 9.04
C MET A 120 -14.05 4.25 8.72
N LEU A 121 -15.20 4.93 8.81
CA LEU A 121 -16.51 4.36 8.47
C LEU A 121 -16.71 4.22 6.95
N LEU A 122 -16.25 5.19 6.17
CA LEU A 122 -16.42 5.24 4.71
C LEU A 122 -15.41 4.38 3.94
N SER A 123 -14.34 3.92 4.58
CA SER A 123 -13.24 3.17 3.96
C SER A 123 -13.59 1.72 3.52
N HIS A 124 -14.87 1.32 3.50
CA HIS A 124 -15.32 -0.06 3.29
C HIS A 124 -15.75 -0.43 1.85
N ARG A 125 -15.28 0.29 0.82
CA ARG A 125 -15.62 -0.05 -0.57
C ARG A 125 -14.40 0.03 -1.50
N PRO A 126 -13.87 -1.10 -2.02
CA PRO A 126 -12.93 -1.07 -3.13
C PRO A 126 -13.70 -0.65 -4.38
N SER A 127 -13.28 0.44 -5.03
CA SER A 127 -13.79 0.81 -6.35
C SER A 127 -12.88 0.19 -7.41
N THR A 128 -13.50 -0.52 -8.33
CA THR A 128 -12.89 -1.31 -9.41
C THR A 128 -12.71 -0.53 -10.71
N SER A 129 -12.79 0.81 -10.69
CA SER A 129 -12.63 1.63 -11.91
C SER A 129 -11.65 2.79 -11.70
N ASP A 130 -10.48 2.72 -12.33
CA ASP A 130 -9.45 3.78 -12.30
C ASP A 130 -9.78 4.89 -13.34
N GLY A 131 -11.02 5.37 -13.32
CA GLY A 131 -11.50 6.48 -14.15
C GLY A 131 -11.66 7.75 -13.32
N THR A 132 -10.71 8.67 -13.40
CA THR A 132 -10.82 9.99 -12.75
C THR A 132 -11.95 10.82 -13.38
N ARG A 133 -13.13 10.87 -12.74
CA ARG A 133 -14.15 11.91 -12.96
C ARG A 133 -13.97 13.08 -11.98
N ALA A 134 -12.74 13.49 -11.74
CA ALA A 134 -12.45 14.60 -10.84
C ALA A 134 -12.83 15.91 -11.53
N SER A 135 -13.76 16.67 -10.94
CA SER A 135 -14.11 18.00 -11.43
C SER A 135 -13.21 19.07 -10.77
N PRO A 136 -12.70 20.03 -11.56
CA PRO A 136 -11.72 21.01 -11.07
C PRO A 136 -12.33 21.95 -10.03
N VAL A 137 -13.56 22.43 -10.24
CA VAL A 137 -14.22 23.44 -9.39
C VAL A 137 -14.35 23.00 -7.92
N PRO A 138 -14.97 21.85 -7.57
CA PRO A 138 -15.10 21.46 -6.16
C PRO A 138 -13.75 21.12 -5.53
N THR A 139 -12.76 20.67 -6.32
CA THR A 139 -11.40 20.42 -5.84
C THR A 139 -10.69 21.73 -5.47
N VAL A 140 -10.83 22.77 -6.28
CA VAL A 140 -10.30 24.11 -5.99
C VAL A 140 -10.98 24.73 -4.77
N LEU A 141 -12.32 24.62 -4.66
CA LEU A 141 -13.07 25.12 -3.50
C LEU A 141 -12.67 24.41 -2.20
N LEU A 142 -12.51 23.09 -2.25
CA LEU A 142 -11.98 22.31 -1.14
C LEU A 142 -10.59 22.81 -0.73
N GLY A 143 -9.71 23.03 -1.72
CA GLY A 143 -8.40 23.63 -1.51
C GLY A 143 -8.49 24.98 -0.81
N ALA A 144 -9.36 25.88 -1.26
CA ALA A 144 -9.55 27.21 -0.68
C ALA A 144 -9.97 27.16 0.80
N VAL A 145 -10.98 26.34 1.14
CA VAL A 145 -11.43 26.16 2.53
C VAL A 145 -10.32 25.59 3.40
N ALA A 146 -9.65 24.53 2.91
CA ALA A 146 -8.54 23.93 3.63
C ALA A 146 -7.36 24.90 3.82
N GLY A 147 -7.06 25.71 2.81
CA GLY A 147 -6.03 26.73 2.85
C GLY A 147 -6.30 27.77 3.93
N LEU A 148 -7.53 28.30 3.96
CA LEU A 148 -7.94 29.28 4.97
C LEU A 148 -7.85 28.71 6.39
N VAL A 149 -8.35 27.50 6.61
CA VAL A 149 -8.30 26.82 7.92
C VAL A 149 -6.86 26.55 8.35
N VAL A 150 -6.01 26.01 7.48
CA VAL A 150 -4.61 25.73 7.80
C VAL A 150 -3.83 27.02 8.06
N GLY A 151 -4.07 28.07 7.26
CA GLY A 151 -3.43 29.37 7.43
C GLY A 151 -3.76 30.03 8.77
N THR A 152 -5.00 29.92 9.24
CA THR A 152 -5.43 30.51 10.52
C THR A 152 -5.11 29.64 11.74
N THR A 153 -5.18 28.31 11.62
CA THR A 153 -5.18 27.41 12.79
C THR A 153 -3.98 26.47 12.90
N SER A 154 -3.13 26.36 11.87
CA SER A 154 -2.09 25.31 11.74
C SER A 154 -2.60 23.86 11.73
N VAL A 155 -3.91 23.64 11.91
CA VAL A 155 -4.50 22.30 11.95
C VAL A 155 -4.41 21.69 10.55
N GLY A 156 -3.62 20.62 10.42
CA GLY A 156 -3.34 19.98 9.15
C GLY A 156 -4.61 19.55 8.42
N SER A 157 -4.78 19.98 7.16
CA SER A 157 -5.96 19.71 6.32
C SER A 157 -6.18 18.24 5.94
N GLY A 158 -5.30 17.34 6.35
CA GLY A 158 -5.15 16.05 5.68
C GLY A 158 -6.34 15.12 5.81
N SER A 159 -6.90 15.00 7.02
CA SER A 159 -8.12 14.21 7.24
C SER A 159 -9.32 14.77 6.47
N ILE A 160 -9.42 16.10 6.39
CA ILE A 160 -10.54 16.80 5.76
C ILE A 160 -10.48 16.64 4.24
N ILE A 161 -9.33 16.95 3.63
CA ILE A 161 -9.15 16.85 2.18
C ILE A 161 -9.31 15.40 1.73
N ILE A 162 -8.75 14.44 2.46
CA ILE A 162 -8.85 13.02 2.09
C ILE A 162 -10.33 12.56 2.08
N VAL A 163 -11.12 12.90 3.10
CA VAL A 163 -12.54 12.52 3.15
C VAL A 163 -13.34 13.16 2.04
N VAL A 164 -13.17 14.46 1.83
CA VAL A 164 -13.92 15.17 0.78
C VAL A 164 -13.49 14.70 -0.60
N LEU A 165 -12.20 14.45 -0.84
CA LEU A 165 -11.73 13.85 -2.08
C LEU A 165 -12.28 12.43 -2.27
N LEU A 166 -12.42 11.63 -1.22
CA LEU A 166 -13.03 10.30 -1.30
C LEU A 166 -14.52 10.39 -1.69
N LEU A 167 -15.23 11.40 -1.20
CA LEU A 167 -16.64 11.65 -1.55
C LEU A 167 -16.78 12.19 -2.99
N LEU A 168 -15.89 13.08 -3.41
CA LEU A 168 -15.87 13.67 -4.75
C LEU A 168 -15.33 12.71 -5.81
N ASN A 169 -14.41 11.81 -5.43
CA ASN A 169 -13.66 10.92 -6.32
C ASN A 169 -13.67 9.49 -5.78
N ARG A 170 -14.75 8.75 -6.08
CA ARG A 170 -14.94 7.37 -5.62
C ARG A 170 -13.96 6.35 -6.21
N GLY A 171 -13.13 6.72 -7.19
CA GLY A 171 -12.17 5.83 -7.85
C GLY A 171 -10.73 5.90 -7.34
N LEU A 172 -10.42 6.72 -6.32
CA LEU A 172 -9.05 6.87 -5.83
C LEU A 172 -8.71 5.85 -4.75
N SER A 173 -7.60 5.13 -4.92
CA SER A 173 -7.08 4.26 -3.88
C SER A 173 -6.69 5.06 -2.62
N SER A 174 -6.79 4.44 -1.44
CA SER A 174 -6.47 5.09 -0.17
C SER A 174 -5.02 5.60 -0.11
N ALA A 175 -4.09 4.91 -0.77
CA ALA A 175 -2.70 5.34 -0.89
C ALA A 175 -2.56 6.59 -1.77
N ARG A 176 -3.30 6.69 -2.89
CA ARG A 176 -3.28 7.87 -3.76
C ARG A 176 -3.91 9.09 -3.10
N LEU A 177 -4.95 8.91 -2.30
CA LEU A 177 -5.56 9.98 -1.50
C LEU A 177 -4.57 10.55 -0.47
N VAL A 178 -3.92 9.67 0.30
CA VAL A 178 -2.93 10.07 1.31
C VAL A 178 -1.72 10.75 0.66
N GLY A 179 -1.17 10.18 -0.41
CA GLY A 179 -0.02 10.77 -1.11
C GLY A 179 -0.34 12.12 -1.74
N THR A 180 -1.51 12.28 -2.36
CA THR A 180 -1.96 13.54 -2.96
C THR A 180 -2.14 14.64 -1.91
N ASP A 181 -2.75 14.33 -0.77
CA ASP A 181 -2.91 15.28 0.32
C ASP A 181 -1.56 15.69 0.97
N LEU A 182 -0.68 14.73 1.20
CA LEU A 182 0.64 14.99 1.77
C LEU A 182 1.47 15.94 0.89
N VAL A 183 1.46 15.72 -0.43
CA VAL A 183 2.23 16.53 -1.37
C VAL A 183 1.67 17.94 -1.51
N GLN A 184 0.35 18.12 -1.62
CA GLN A 184 -0.22 19.49 -1.70
C GLN A 184 -0.04 20.27 -0.39
N ALA A 185 0.02 19.57 0.76
CA ALA A 185 0.22 20.20 2.05
C ALA A 185 1.60 20.86 2.20
N VAL A 186 2.61 20.44 1.43
CA VAL A 186 3.96 21.04 1.47
C VAL A 186 3.96 22.51 1.03
N PRO A 187 3.56 22.87 -0.21
CA PRO A 187 3.53 24.26 -0.63
C PRO A 187 2.50 25.07 0.17
N LEU A 188 1.38 24.46 0.57
CA LEU A 188 0.38 25.08 1.44
C LEU A 188 0.98 25.57 2.76
N VAL A 189 1.63 24.66 3.51
CA VAL A 189 2.23 25.02 4.80
C VAL A 189 3.40 25.97 4.63
N LEU A 190 4.17 25.86 3.55
CA LEU A 190 5.26 26.80 3.26
C LEU A 190 4.73 28.23 3.09
N VAL A 191 3.64 28.43 2.33
CA VAL A 191 3.01 29.74 2.17
C VAL A 191 2.47 30.27 3.50
N SER A 192 1.76 29.44 4.28
CA SER A 192 1.27 29.85 5.60
C SER A 192 2.42 30.23 6.55
N ALA A 193 3.50 29.44 6.58
CA ALA A 193 4.66 29.70 7.41
C ALA A 193 5.34 31.02 7.04
N ILE A 194 5.48 31.32 5.74
CA ILE A 194 5.99 32.60 5.26
C ILE A 194 5.10 33.76 5.72
N GLY A 195 3.76 33.63 5.61
CA GLY A 195 2.82 34.66 6.06
C GLY A 195 2.94 34.96 7.56
N HIS A 196 3.06 33.92 8.39
CA HIS A 196 3.27 34.07 9.84
C HIS A 196 4.66 34.62 10.20
N LEU A 197 5.70 34.29 9.43
CA LEU A 197 7.03 34.90 9.59
C LEU A 197 7.01 36.41 9.32
N PHE A 198 6.22 36.86 8.33
CA PHE A 198 6.03 38.29 8.07
C PHE A 198 5.18 38.99 9.12
N ALA A 199 4.24 38.28 9.77
CA ALA A 199 3.45 38.83 10.87
C ALA A 199 4.29 39.10 12.13
N GLY A 200 5.39 38.36 12.32
CA GLY A 200 6.37 38.61 13.39
C GLY A 200 6.18 37.79 14.67
N ASP A 201 5.19 36.88 14.71
CA ASP A 201 4.80 36.13 15.91
C ASP A 201 5.54 34.79 16.10
N VAL A 202 6.63 34.55 15.36
CA VAL A 202 7.35 33.27 15.35
C VAL A 202 8.46 33.27 16.40
N HIS A 203 8.38 32.34 17.36
CA HIS A 203 9.42 32.14 18.36
C HIS A 203 10.45 31.11 17.88
N ILE A 204 11.58 31.59 17.35
CA ILE A 204 12.66 30.74 16.81
C ILE A 204 13.19 29.72 17.83
N GLY A 205 13.26 30.08 19.12
CA GLY A 205 13.66 29.15 20.18
C GLY A 205 12.69 27.98 20.37
N LEU A 206 11.39 28.22 20.19
CA LEU A 206 10.33 27.21 20.25
C LEU A 206 10.38 26.31 19.02
N VAL A 207 10.49 26.91 17.82
CA VAL A 207 10.66 26.20 16.55
C VAL A 207 11.88 25.29 16.58
N GLY A 208 13.03 25.79 17.04
CA GLY A 208 14.26 25.01 17.17
C GLY A 208 14.08 23.82 18.11
N SER A 209 13.44 24.03 19.26
CA SER A 209 13.16 22.95 20.21
C SER A 209 12.21 21.90 19.62
N LEU A 210 11.13 22.33 18.94
CA LEU A 210 10.23 21.43 18.22
C LEU A 210 10.95 20.59 17.16
N LEU A 211 11.77 21.22 16.31
CA LEU A 211 12.49 20.54 15.24
C LEU A 211 13.51 19.52 15.75
N THR A 212 14.18 19.82 16.87
CA THR A 212 15.16 18.90 17.46
C THR A 212 14.54 17.57 17.89
N GLY A 213 13.27 17.59 18.32
CA GLY A 213 12.51 16.37 18.58
C GLY A 213 11.83 15.82 17.33
N SER A 214 11.23 16.69 16.52
CA SER A 214 10.32 16.25 15.47
C SER A 214 11.01 15.68 14.24
N ILE A 215 12.21 16.15 13.88
CA ILE A 215 13.01 15.56 12.80
C ILE A 215 13.33 14.08 13.09
N PRO A 216 13.96 13.71 14.23
CA PRO A 216 14.18 12.29 14.54
C PRO A 216 12.86 11.55 14.71
N GLY A 217 11.82 12.19 15.25
CA GLY A 217 10.47 11.63 15.34
C GLY A 217 9.90 11.20 13.98
N VAL A 218 9.93 12.09 12.98
CA VAL A 218 9.46 11.80 11.61
C VAL A 218 10.24 10.66 10.98
N LEU A 219 11.57 10.68 11.11
CA LEU A 219 12.42 9.63 10.58
C LEU A 219 12.08 8.28 11.21
N VAL A 220 12.03 8.21 12.54
CA VAL A 220 11.67 6.98 13.27
C VAL A 220 10.26 6.52 12.93
N GLY A 221 9.29 7.44 12.90
CA GLY A 221 7.89 7.16 12.60
C GLY A 221 7.72 6.60 11.18
N SER A 222 8.45 7.16 10.21
CA SER A 222 8.44 6.68 8.83
C SER A 222 8.99 5.26 8.70
N LEU A 223 10.01 4.90 9.49
CA LEU A 223 10.60 3.56 9.50
C LEU A 223 9.66 2.50 10.06
N ILE A 224 8.88 2.83 11.09
CA ILE A 224 7.94 1.88 11.72
C ILE A 224 6.56 1.88 11.08
N SER A 225 6.24 2.86 10.22
CA SER A 225 4.92 3.05 9.60
C SER A 225 4.35 1.78 8.95
N ALA A 226 5.20 0.94 8.35
CA ALA A 226 4.78 -0.31 7.70
C ALA A 226 4.32 -1.41 8.68
N LYS A 227 4.75 -1.36 9.95
CA LYS A 227 4.43 -2.37 10.98
C LYS A 227 3.30 -1.92 11.91
N VAL A 228 2.82 -0.69 11.75
CA VAL A 228 1.86 -0.10 12.68
C VAL A 228 0.43 -0.35 12.17
N PRO A 229 -0.43 -1.05 12.94
CA PRO A 229 -1.80 -1.29 12.53
C PRO A 229 -2.59 0.02 12.41
N ASP A 230 -3.22 0.22 11.25
CA ASP A 230 -3.84 1.49 10.85
C ASP A 230 -5.05 1.89 11.73
N ARG A 231 -5.92 0.93 12.08
CA ARG A 231 -7.12 1.18 12.90
C ARG A 231 -6.83 1.68 14.32
N PRO A 232 -6.04 0.98 15.16
CA PRO A 232 -5.82 1.41 16.54
C PRO A 232 -5.11 2.76 16.63
N VAL A 233 -4.16 3.06 15.74
CA VAL A 233 -3.49 4.37 15.72
C VAL A 233 -4.46 5.49 15.38
N ARG A 234 -5.34 5.30 14.40
CA ARG A 234 -6.39 6.30 14.08
C ARG A 234 -7.40 6.47 15.21
N LEU A 235 -7.76 5.41 15.92
CA LEU A 235 -8.65 5.49 17.09
C LEU A 235 -8.01 6.29 18.23
N LEU A 236 -6.73 6.00 18.55
CA LEU A 236 -5.99 6.74 19.56
C LEU A 236 -5.83 8.22 19.17
N LEU A 237 -5.44 8.50 17.92
CA LEU A 237 -5.34 9.87 17.41
C LEU A 237 -6.68 10.59 17.39
N GLY A 238 -7.74 9.94 16.93
CA GLY A 238 -9.10 10.50 16.92
C GLY A 238 -9.56 10.83 18.34
N GLY A 239 -9.32 9.92 19.30
CA GLY A 239 -9.56 10.18 20.72
C GLY A 239 -8.79 11.39 21.24
N MET A 240 -7.49 11.48 20.95
CA MET A 240 -6.66 12.62 21.36
C MET A 240 -7.12 13.94 20.74
N LEU A 241 -7.51 13.95 19.47
CA LEU A 241 -8.03 15.15 18.80
C LEU A 241 -9.38 15.57 19.41
N VAL A 242 -10.27 14.62 19.73
CA VAL A 242 -11.53 14.94 20.42
C VAL A 242 -11.25 15.56 21.78
N THR A 243 -10.40 14.94 22.61
CA THR A 243 -10.13 15.44 23.95
C THR A 243 -9.42 16.79 23.92
N THR A 244 -8.40 16.96 23.07
CA THR A 244 -7.68 18.25 22.94
C THR A 244 -8.54 19.36 22.35
N GLY A 245 -9.36 19.08 21.34
CA GLY A 245 -10.30 20.04 20.77
C GLY A 245 -11.35 20.50 21.77
N LEU A 246 -11.92 19.57 22.55
CA LEU A 246 -12.85 19.88 23.63
C LEU A 246 -12.19 20.70 24.76
N MET A 247 -10.94 20.40 25.14
CA MET A 247 -10.19 21.19 26.12
C MET A 247 -9.93 22.62 25.62
N MET A 248 -9.68 22.81 24.33
CA MET A 248 -9.51 24.14 23.74
C MET A 248 -10.80 24.97 23.77
N LEU A 249 -11.97 24.33 23.68
CA LEU A 249 -13.29 24.96 23.83
C LEU A 249 -13.73 25.16 25.29
N GLY A 250 -12.86 24.89 26.27
CA GLY A 250 -13.12 25.17 27.68
C GLY A 250 -13.91 24.11 28.43
N SER A 251 -14.04 22.89 27.89
CA SER A 251 -14.64 21.78 28.62
C SER A 251 -13.67 21.15 29.62
N ASP A 252 -14.20 20.70 30.77
CA ASP A 252 -13.45 19.98 31.81
C ASP A 252 -13.23 18.50 31.47
N VAL A 253 -12.94 18.19 30.20
CA VAL A 253 -12.55 16.83 29.81
C VAL A 253 -11.26 16.49 30.57
N LEU A 254 -11.33 15.45 31.42
CA LEU A 254 -10.25 15.00 32.30
C LEU A 254 -8.91 15.02 31.53
N PRO A 255 -7.96 15.91 31.88
CA PRO A 255 -6.61 15.93 31.30
C PRO A 255 -5.93 14.56 31.39
N GLY A 256 -6.34 13.74 32.36
CA GLY A 256 -5.94 12.34 32.51
C GLY A 256 -6.32 11.42 31.34
N VAL A 257 -7.41 11.68 30.60
CA VAL A 257 -7.79 10.88 29.42
C VAL A 257 -6.83 11.17 28.26
N SER A 258 -6.58 12.45 27.97
CA SER A 258 -5.59 12.86 26.95
C SER A 258 -4.20 12.32 27.28
N ALA A 259 -3.78 12.42 28.54
CA ALA A 259 -2.50 11.87 29.01
C ALA A 259 -2.46 10.33 28.92
N GLY A 260 -3.56 9.65 29.28
CA GLY A 260 -3.67 8.19 29.17
C GLY A 260 -3.57 7.69 27.73
N LEU A 261 -4.27 8.34 26.79
CA LEU A 261 -4.20 8.03 25.35
C LEU A 261 -2.78 8.23 24.81
N LEU A 262 -2.10 9.30 25.25
CA LEU A 262 -0.71 9.61 24.89
C LEU A 262 0.27 8.53 25.41
N VAL A 263 0.07 8.04 26.63
CA VAL A 263 0.86 6.95 27.20
C VAL A 263 0.63 5.63 26.44
N VAL A 264 -0.61 5.30 26.10
CA VAL A 264 -0.94 4.10 25.32
C VAL A 264 -0.30 4.17 23.93
N LEU A 265 -0.39 5.32 23.27
CA LEU A 265 0.21 5.56 21.97
C LEU A 265 1.74 5.39 22.03
N PHE A 266 2.41 5.90 23.07
CA PHE A 266 3.86 5.76 23.24
C PHE A 266 4.28 4.34 23.65
N GLY A 267 3.48 3.68 24.50
CA GLY A 267 3.70 2.30 24.93
C GLY A 267 3.64 1.31 23.77
N ALA A 268 2.82 1.58 22.76
CA ALA A 268 2.74 0.78 21.53
C ALA A 268 4.00 0.93 20.64
N VAL A 269 4.71 2.06 20.73
CA VAL A 269 5.86 2.38 19.87
C VAL A 269 7.13 1.65 20.30
N ILE A 270 7.34 1.45 21.60
CA ILE A 270 8.54 0.79 22.16
C ILE A 270 8.73 -0.65 21.64
N PRO A 271 7.74 -1.56 21.68
CA PRO A 271 7.89 -2.91 21.15
C PRO A 271 8.06 -2.91 19.62
N LEU A 272 7.38 -2.01 18.90
CA LEU A 272 7.53 -1.84 17.44
C LEU A 272 8.95 -1.39 17.07
N LEU A 273 9.55 -0.49 17.85
CA LEU A 273 10.95 -0.07 17.67
C LEU A 273 11.93 -1.21 17.94
N ARG A 274 11.70 -2.01 18.98
CA ARG A 274 12.55 -3.18 19.26
C ARG A 274 12.51 -4.19 18.12
N SER A 275 11.33 -4.46 17.55
CA SER A 275 11.16 -5.32 16.37
C SER A 275 11.76 -4.72 15.09
N ALA A 276 11.68 -3.40 14.89
CA ALA A 276 12.27 -2.73 13.73
C ALA A 276 13.80 -2.60 13.79
N ILE A 277 14.37 -2.51 15.00
CA ILE A 277 15.81 -2.44 15.23
C ILE A 277 16.42 -3.86 15.25
N SER A 278 15.71 -4.86 15.78
CA SER A 278 16.17 -6.25 15.75
C SER A 278 16.28 -6.80 14.33
N SER A 279 15.40 -6.37 13.40
CA SER A 279 15.49 -6.72 11.98
C SER A 279 16.65 -6.05 11.23
N ARG A 280 17.34 -5.06 11.84
CA ARG A 280 18.56 -4.43 11.28
C ARG A 280 19.87 -4.95 11.87
N ARG A 281 19.82 -5.82 12.88
CA ARG A 281 21.00 -6.56 13.37
C ARG A 281 20.99 -7.99 12.81
N ALA A 282 21.14 -8.10 11.49
CA ALA A 282 21.80 -9.26 10.92
C ALA A 282 23.32 -9.04 11.06
N PRO A 283 24.12 -10.00 11.54
CA PRO A 283 25.57 -9.86 11.59
C PRO A 283 26.13 -9.78 10.17
N ALA A 284 27.02 -8.83 9.94
CA ALA A 284 27.87 -8.81 8.75
C ALA A 284 28.75 -10.07 8.74
N ALA A 285 28.70 -10.78 7.62
CA ALA A 285 29.65 -11.73 7.07
C ALA A 285 30.33 -12.73 8.04
N ASN A 286 30.11 -14.01 7.76
CA ASN A 286 31.26 -14.91 7.72
C ASN A 286 31.18 -15.79 6.48
N ASP A 287 32.22 -15.68 5.66
CA ASP A 287 32.55 -16.56 4.55
C ASP A 287 32.43 -18.02 4.97
N ARG A 288 31.50 -18.76 4.36
CA ARG A 288 31.65 -20.20 4.14
C ARG A 288 31.16 -20.59 2.76
N LYS A 289 32.16 -20.70 1.88
CA LYS A 289 32.39 -21.75 0.88
C LYS A 289 31.24 -22.07 -0.08
N GLY A 290 31.50 -21.73 -1.34
CA GLY A 290 30.71 -22.15 -2.49
C GLY A 290 30.51 -23.67 -2.57
N GLY A 291 29.27 -24.00 -2.93
CA GLY A 291 28.77 -25.32 -3.27
C GLY A 291 27.25 -25.34 -3.05
N SER A 292 26.48 -25.45 -4.15
CA SER A 292 25.02 -25.76 -4.23
C SER A 292 23.94 -24.65 -4.21
N GLY A 293 24.22 -23.38 -4.51
CA GLY A 293 23.22 -22.29 -4.45
C GLY A 293 21.99 -22.41 -5.37
N VAL A 294 22.09 -23.06 -6.53
CA VAL A 294 20.96 -23.17 -7.49
C VAL A 294 19.98 -24.28 -7.12
N SER A 295 20.47 -25.45 -6.69
CA SER A 295 19.63 -26.58 -6.25
C SER A 295 18.77 -26.21 -5.04
N ASP A 296 19.32 -25.41 -4.12
CA ASP A 296 18.64 -25.02 -2.89
C ASP A 296 17.45 -24.08 -3.13
N ASP A 297 17.51 -23.20 -4.14
CA ASP A 297 16.40 -22.26 -4.43
C ASP A 297 15.17 -22.97 -5.01
N HIS A 298 15.36 -23.98 -5.88
CA HIS A 298 14.26 -24.81 -6.40
C HIS A 298 13.59 -25.61 -5.28
N GLU A 299 14.39 -26.25 -4.43
CA GLU A 299 13.90 -26.99 -3.29
C GLU A 299 13.18 -26.09 -2.29
N LEU A 300 13.72 -24.89 -2.02
CA LEU A 300 13.10 -23.89 -1.16
C LEU A 300 11.73 -23.48 -1.69
N ALA A 301 11.61 -23.15 -2.98
CA ALA A 301 10.33 -22.78 -3.58
C ALA A 301 9.27 -23.88 -3.37
N VAL A 302 9.62 -25.14 -3.62
CA VAL A 302 8.73 -26.31 -3.44
C VAL A 302 8.35 -26.49 -1.97
N ARG A 303 9.32 -26.39 -1.04
CA ARG A 303 9.06 -26.49 0.40
C ARG A 303 8.09 -25.40 0.87
N LEU A 304 8.29 -24.16 0.44
CA LEU A 304 7.46 -23.02 0.83
C LEU A 304 6.04 -23.12 0.26
N ALA A 305 5.90 -23.43 -1.03
CA ALA A 305 4.59 -23.63 -1.65
C ALA A 305 3.79 -24.74 -0.95
N ARG A 306 4.44 -25.87 -0.61
CA ARG A 306 3.82 -26.96 0.15
C ARG A 306 3.39 -26.54 1.55
N ARG A 307 4.25 -25.85 2.30
CA ARG A 307 3.97 -25.40 3.67
C ARG A 307 2.83 -24.38 3.71
N ALA A 308 2.83 -23.40 2.81
CA ALA A 308 1.73 -22.45 2.67
C ALA A 308 0.43 -23.13 2.27
N GLY A 309 0.48 -24.10 1.34
CA GLY A 309 -0.67 -24.89 0.96
C GLY A 309 -1.29 -25.68 2.13
N GLN A 310 -0.45 -26.33 2.95
CA GLN A 310 -0.90 -27.01 4.17
C GLN A 310 -1.54 -26.04 5.16
N ARG A 311 -0.93 -24.86 5.34
CA ARG A 311 -1.48 -23.81 6.21
C ARG A 311 -2.86 -23.34 5.75
N LEU A 312 -3.07 -23.21 4.44
CA LEU A 312 -4.38 -22.86 3.87
C LEU A 312 -5.43 -23.94 4.13
N LEU A 313 -5.06 -25.22 4.00
CA LEU A 313 -5.97 -26.33 4.33
C LEU A 313 -6.38 -26.31 5.81
N GLU A 314 -5.43 -26.09 6.73
CA GLU A 314 -5.73 -25.94 8.16
C GLU A 314 -6.71 -24.79 8.46
N VAL A 315 -6.52 -23.64 7.80
CA VAL A 315 -7.42 -22.49 7.94
C VAL A 315 -8.81 -22.81 7.40
N ARG A 316 -8.88 -23.52 6.27
CA ARG A 316 -10.14 -23.91 5.62
C ARG A 316 -10.93 -24.93 6.44
N GLU A 317 -10.26 -25.94 7.00
CA GLU A 317 -10.90 -26.98 7.81
C GLU A 317 -11.24 -26.50 9.24
N GLY A 318 -10.44 -25.62 9.80
CA GLY A 318 -10.55 -25.17 11.19
C GLY A 318 -11.46 -23.97 11.43
N SER A 319 -12.19 -23.50 10.43
CA SER A 319 -12.95 -22.24 10.54
C SER A 319 -14.42 -22.38 10.12
N ASP A 320 -15.30 -21.78 10.94
CA ASP A 320 -16.71 -21.52 10.61
C ASP A 320 -16.88 -20.08 10.07
N LEU A 321 -15.85 -19.54 9.44
CA LEU A 321 -15.84 -18.16 8.97
C LEU A 321 -16.71 -18.00 7.72
N GLU A 322 -17.39 -16.86 7.64
CA GLU A 322 -18.07 -16.44 6.41
C GLU A 322 -17.07 -16.38 5.23
N PRO A 323 -17.48 -16.67 3.99
CA PRO A 323 -16.58 -16.86 2.85
C PRO A 323 -15.52 -15.77 2.70
N ARG A 324 -15.92 -14.51 2.80
CA ARG A 324 -14.98 -13.38 2.70
C ARG A 324 -13.94 -13.37 3.81
N ALA A 325 -14.36 -13.61 5.05
CA ALA A 325 -13.45 -13.64 6.20
C ALA A 325 -12.52 -14.85 6.15
N LEU A 326 -13.01 -15.99 5.63
CA LEU A 326 -12.18 -17.16 5.36
C LEU A 326 -11.09 -16.85 4.33
N GLY A 327 -11.45 -16.19 3.22
CA GLY A 327 -10.49 -15.74 2.20
C GLY A 327 -9.42 -14.82 2.80
N ASP A 328 -9.84 -13.77 3.49
CA ASP A 328 -8.93 -12.81 4.14
C ASP A 328 -8.00 -13.49 5.17
N ALA A 329 -8.50 -14.48 5.93
CA ALA A 329 -7.74 -15.21 6.93
C ALA A 329 -6.74 -16.21 6.31
N GLY A 330 -7.13 -16.90 5.24
CA GLY A 330 -6.27 -17.82 4.50
C GLY A 330 -5.10 -17.08 3.86
N ASP A 331 -5.42 -16.02 3.14
CA ASP A 331 -4.46 -15.15 2.48
C ASP A 331 -3.41 -14.58 3.46
N ALA A 332 -3.88 -13.96 4.55
CA ALA A 332 -3.00 -13.43 5.60
C ALA A 332 -2.11 -14.51 6.24
N ALA A 333 -2.67 -15.70 6.54
CA ALA A 333 -1.92 -16.78 7.16
C ALA A 333 -0.84 -17.36 6.24
N ALA A 334 -1.12 -17.50 4.94
CA ALA A 334 -0.14 -17.93 3.95
C ALA A 334 0.93 -16.86 3.72
N HIS A 335 0.53 -15.59 3.67
CA HIS A 335 1.44 -14.46 3.47
C HIS A 335 2.47 -14.38 4.60
N GLU A 336 2.02 -14.39 5.87
CA GLU A 336 2.88 -14.34 7.04
C GLU A 336 3.89 -15.50 7.03
N LEU A 337 3.42 -16.72 6.74
CA LEU A 337 4.29 -17.91 6.67
C LEU A 337 5.38 -17.75 5.61
N LEU A 338 5.02 -17.31 4.40
CA LEU A 338 5.96 -17.17 3.29
C LEU A 338 7.00 -16.08 3.57
N VAL A 339 6.55 -14.91 4.03
CA VAL A 339 7.45 -13.78 4.34
C VAL A 339 8.40 -14.13 5.49
N ASP A 340 7.91 -14.75 6.56
CA ASP A 340 8.74 -15.11 7.71
C ASP A 340 9.79 -16.17 7.33
N ALA A 341 9.39 -17.18 6.54
CA ALA A 341 10.30 -18.22 6.10
C ALA A 341 11.38 -17.67 5.15
N LEU A 342 11.00 -16.81 4.19
CA LEU A 342 11.94 -16.17 3.28
C LEU A 342 12.88 -15.21 4.01
N ALA A 343 12.40 -14.45 5.00
CA ALA A 343 13.26 -13.60 5.82
C ALA A 343 14.29 -14.40 6.63
N GLN A 344 13.99 -15.65 7.00
CA GLN A 344 14.90 -16.53 7.74
C GLN A 344 15.90 -17.24 6.81
N GLU A 345 15.43 -17.81 5.70
CA GLU A 345 16.22 -18.65 4.80
C GLU A 345 16.94 -17.85 3.70
N ARG A 346 16.42 -16.67 3.35
CA ARG A 346 16.93 -15.74 2.31
C ARG A 346 16.86 -14.27 2.77
N PRO A 347 17.51 -13.89 3.88
CA PRO A 347 17.40 -12.54 4.45
C PRO A 347 17.86 -11.39 3.52
N GLY A 348 18.62 -11.71 2.47
CA GLY A 348 19.11 -10.75 1.48
C GLY A 348 18.16 -10.53 0.31
N ASP A 349 17.15 -11.39 0.11
CA ASP A 349 16.25 -11.30 -1.03
C ASP A 349 14.94 -10.57 -0.61
N PRO A 350 14.52 -9.51 -1.32
CA PRO A 350 13.20 -8.91 -1.15
C PRO A 350 12.08 -9.87 -1.56
N VAL A 351 10.88 -9.66 -1.00
CA VAL A 351 9.67 -10.43 -1.34
C VAL A 351 8.62 -9.47 -1.90
N LEU A 352 8.18 -9.70 -3.14
CA LEU A 352 7.05 -9.06 -3.79
C LEU A 352 5.81 -9.96 -3.68
N SER A 353 4.74 -9.44 -3.10
CA SER A 353 3.46 -10.14 -2.92
C SER A 353 2.30 -9.19 -3.22
N GLU A 354 1.08 -9.71 -3.34
CA GLU A 354 -0.12 -8.88 -3.49
C GLU A 354 -0.32 -7.87 -2.34
N HIS A 355 0.23 -8.18 -1.15
CA HIS A 355 0.23 -7.30 0.01
C HIS A 355 1.32 -6.20 -0.02
N GLY A 356 2.18 -6.21 -1.04
CA GLY A 356 3.28 -5.27 -1.22
C GLY A 356 4.66 -5.92 -1.14
N ILE A 357 5.66 -5.13 -0.75
CA ILE A 357 7.06 -5.56 -0.70
C ILE A 357 7.47 -5.75 0.77
N ALA A 358 8.08 -6.89 1.08
CA ALA A 358 8.69 -7.21 2.38
C ALA A 358 10.20 -7.46 2.23
N GLY A 359 10.94 -7.34 3.34
CA GLY A 359 12.38 -7.59 3.37
C GLY A 359 13.25 -6.37 3.00
N PRO A 360 14.47 -6.60 2.47
CA PRO A 360 15.39 -5.54 2.07
C PRO A 360 14.87 -4.69 0.90
N GLU A 361 15.58 -3.62 0.56
CA GLU A 361 15.20 -2.76 -0.56
C GLU A 361 15.29 -3.54 -1.88
N ARG A 362 14.18 -3.57 -2.62
CA ARG A 362 14.10 -4.20 -3.94
C ARG A 362 14.84 -3.35 -4.97
N VAL A 363 15.91 -3.91 -5.52
CA VAL A 363 16.67 -3.34 -6.65
C VAL A 363 16.27 -4.09 -7.91
N ALA A 364 15.79 -3.37 -8.92
CA ALA A 364 15.32 -3.97 -10.16
C ALA A 364 16.45 -4.70 -10.89
N GLY A 365 16.17 -5.93 -11.34
CA GLY A 365 17.10 -6.83 -12.01
C GLY A 365 17.90 -7.73 -11.06
N GLU A 366 17.88 -7.46 -9.75
CA GLU A 366 18.48 -8.35 -8.75
C GLU A 366 17.50 -9.47 -8.35
N ARG A 367 17.88 -10.27 -7.37
CA ARG A 367 17.06 -11.37 -6.86
C ARG A 367 15.83 -10.84 -6.14
N VAL A 368 14.64 -11.36 -6.46
CA VAL A 368 13.39 -11.07 -5.75
C VAL A 368 12.49 -12.30 -5.73
N TRP A 369 11.93 -12.61 -4.56
CA TRP A 369 10.88 -13.62 -4.45
C TRP A 369 9.54 -13.00 -4.82
N ILE A 370 8.85 -13.52 -5.82
CA ILE A 370 7.51 -13.09 -6.24
C ILE A 370 6.53 -14.17 -5.80
N VAL A 371 5.62 -13.84 -4.88
CA VAL A 371 4.73 -14.82 -4.24
C VAL A 371 3.27 -14.40 -4.31
N ASP A 372 2.41 -15.38 -4.58
CA ASP A 372 0.96 -15.29 -4.42
C ASP A 372 0.56 -16.24 -3.29
N PRO A 373 0.24 -15.71 -2.09
CA PRO A 373 -0.11 -16.55 -0.96
C PRO A 373 -1.37 -17.38 -1.19
N LEU A 374 -2.33 -16.86 -1.95
CA LEU A 374 -3.60 -17.53 -2.25
C LEU A 374 -4.21 -17.06 -3.58
N ASP A 375 -3.79 -17.69 -4.68
CA ASP A 375 -4.41 -17.47 -5.99
C ASP A 375 -5.73 -18.24 -6.09
N GLY A 376 -6.80 -17.53 -6.45
CA GLY A 376 -8.16 -18.07 -6.45
C GLY A 376 -8.82 -18.01 -5.07
N THR A 377 -8.70 -16.89 -4.35
CA THR A 377 -9.37 -16.65 -3.06
C THR A 377 -10.86 -16.98 -3.09
N ARG A 378 -11.55 -16.72 -4.22
CA ARG A 378 -12.95 -17.09 -4.39
C ARG A 378 -13.14 -18.61 -4.36
N GLU A 379 -12.39 -19.33 -5.18
CA GLU A 379 -12.43 -20.80 -5.24
C GLU A 379 -12.04 -21.44 -3.90
N PHE A 380 -11.07 -20.87 -3.18
CA PHE A 380 -10.71 -21.31 -1.83
C PHE A 380 -11.91 -21.28 -0.86
N THR A 381 -12.75 -20.24 -0.96
CA THR A 381 -13.91 -20.06 -0.06
C THR A 381 -15.16 -20.83 -0.47
N GLU A 382 -15.23 -21.32 -1.71
CA GLU A 382 -16.35 -22.13 -2.22
C GLU A 382 -16.18 -23.60 -1.78
N ALA A 383 -17.20 -24.16 -1.12
CA ALA A 383 -17.15 -25.55 -0.64
C ALA A 383 -16.99 -26.56 -1.80
N GLY A 384 -16.10 -27.55 -1.64
CA GLY A 384 -15.86 -28.60 -2.62
C GLY A 384 -15.01 -28.21 -3.83
N ARG A 385 -14.53 -26.96 -3.92
CA ARG A 385 -13.61 -26.51 -4.98
C ARG A 385 -12.16 -26.85 -4.64
N SER A 386 -11.41 -27.20 -5.70
CA SER A 386 -10.01 -27.62 -5.65
C SER A 386 -9.09 -26.85 -6.60
N ASP A 387 -9.60 -25.83 -7.30
CA ASP A 387 -8.89 -25.03 -8.30
C ASP A 387 -8.44 -23.67 -7.76
N TRP A 388 -7.60 -23.72 -6.72
CA TRP A 388 -6.91 -22.59 -6.10
C TRP A 388 -5.46 -23.02 -5.79
N ALA A 389 -4.56 -22.05 -5.69
CA ALA A 389 -3.13 -22.31 -5.72
C ALA A 389 -2.32 -21.42 -4.76
N VAL A 390 -1.06 -21.82 -4.54
CA VAL A 390 -0.02 -20.97 -3.94
C VAL A 390 1.12 -20.84 -4.94
N HIS A 391 1.60 -19.62 -5.17
CA HIS A 391 2.71 -19.34 -6.08
C HIS A 391 3.94 -18.89 -5.31
N VAL A 392 5.08 -19.54 -5.58
CA VAL A 392 6.38 -19.13 -5.05
C VAL A 392 7.38 -19.11 -6.20
N ALA A 393 7.82 -17.92 -6.61
CA ALA A 393 8.83 -17.74 -7.63
C ALA A 393 9.99 -16.90 -7.13
N LEU A 394 11.16 -17.14 -7.68
CA LEU A 394 12.36 -16.33 -7.55
C LEU A 394 12.70 -15.80 -8.94
N ALA A 395 12.76 -14.49 -9.07
CA ALA A 395 13.20 -13.80 -10.28
C ALA A 395 14.60 -13.20 -10.07
N GLU A 396 15.43 -13.26 -11.12
CA GLU A 396 16.75 -12.63 -11.20
C GLU A 396 16.98 -12.21 -12.66
N GLY A 397 17.51 -11.00 -12.89
CA GLY A 397 17.70 -10.49 -14.24
C GLY A 397 16.38 -10.39 -15.04
N HIS A 398 15.28 -10.07 -14.35
CA HIS A 398 13.92 -10.00 -14.90
C HIS A 398 13.34 -11.33 -15.43
N ARG A 399 13.93 -12.47 -15.06
CA ARG A 399 13.50 -13.82 -15.46
C ARG A 399 13.28 -14.68 -14.23
N VAL A 400 12.32 -15.61 -14.31
CA VAL A 400 12.09 -16.58 -13.23
C VAL A 400 13.17 -17.66 -13.31
N ILE A 401 13.95 -17.81 -12.24
CA ILE A 401 15.08 -18.76 -12.17
C ILE A 401 14.74 -20.00 -11.33
N ALA A 402 13.84 -19.88 -10.36
CA ALA A 402 13.28 -20.98 -9.59
C ALA A 402 11.83 -20.67 -9.25
N SER A 403 10.96 -21.67 -9.30
CA SER A 403 9.57 -21.52 -8.87
C SER A 403 8.91 -22.85 -8.51
N ALA A 404 7.81 -22.74 -7.77
CA ALA A 404 6.89 -23.81 -7.43
C ALA A 404 5.44 -23.31 -7.35
N VAL A 405 4.50 -24.20 -7.66
CA VAL A 405 3.06 -23.99 -7.55
C VAL A 405 2.48 -25.16 -6.77
N ALA A 406 1.78 -24.87 -5.68
CA ALA A 406 1.00 -25.88 -4.95
C ALA A 406 -0.48 -25.75 -5.33
N LEU A 407 -1.15 -26.88 -5.55
CA LEU A 407 -2.60 -27.04 -5.67
C LEU A 407 -3.08 -27.86 -4.45
N PRO A 408 -3.29 -27.23 -3.28
CA PRO A 408 -3.30 -27.98 -2.02
C PRO A 408 -4.50 -28.92 -1.89
N ALA A 409 -5.67 -28.52 -2.39
CA ALA A 409 -6.86 -29.38 -2.43
C ALA A 409 -6.74 -30.59 -3.37
N GLN A 410 -5.70 -30.65 -4.20
CA GLN A 410 -5.41 -31.76 -5.12
C GLN A 410 -4.20 -32.58 -4.66
N ASP A 411 -3.54 -32.18 -3.56
CA ASP A 411 -2.27 -32.76 -3.08
C ASP A 411 -1.16 -32.76 -4.16
N VAL A 412 -1.11 -31.70 -4.97
CA VAL A 412 -0.11 -31.54 -6.04
C VAL A 412 0.81 -30.36 -5.72
N VAL A 413 2.11 -30.55 -5.88
CA VAL A 413 3.12 -29.47 -5.86
C VAL A 413 4.06 -29.67 -7.03
N LEU A 414 4.11 -28.69 -7.92
CA LEU A 414 4.98 -28.68 -9.09
C LEU A 414 6.13 -27.70 -8.86
N GLY A 415 7.32 -28.03 -9.34
CA GLY A 415 8.50 -27.20 -9.18
C GLY A 415 9.41 -27.25 -10.40
N THR A 416 10.18 -26.20 -10.58
CA THR A 416 11.16 -26.04 -11.67
C THR A 416 12.38 -26.98 -11.55
N GLY A 417 12.66 -27.53 -10.36
CA GLY A 417 13.74 -28.50 -10.17
C GLY A 417 13.44 -29.87 -10.78
N GLU A 418 12.17 -30.26 -10.84
CA GLU A 418 11.68 -31.50 -11.45
C GLU A 418 10.42 -31.21 -12.27
N PRO A 419 10.55 -30.54 -13.43
CA PRO A 419 9.39 -30.14 -14.22
C PRO A 419 8.68 -31.35 -14.83
N PRO A 420 7.34 -31.36 -14.91
CA PRO A 420 6.59 -32.45 -15.52
C PRO A 420 6.95 -32.65 -17.00
N ALA A 421 7.09 -33.91 -17.41
CA ALA A 421 7.25 -34.26 -18.81
C ALA A 421 5.97 -33.95 -19.59
N GLN A 422 6.12 -33.36 -20.78
CA GLN A 422 4.97 -33.00 -21.61
C GLN A 422 4.34 -34.25 -22.24
N PRO A 423 2.99 -34.33 -22.31
CA PRO A 423 2.31 -35.45 -22.94
C PRO A 423 2.67 -35.54 -24.42
N THR A 424 2.96 -36.76 -24.91
CA THR A 424 3.27 -37.02 -26.33
C THR A 424 2.03 -37.34 -27.17
N HIS A 425 0.82 -37.23 -26.61
CA HIS A 425 -0.41 -37.48 -27.35
C HIS A 425 -0.65 -36.38 -28.39
N GLY A 426 -1.10 -36.78 -29.59
CA GLY A 426 -1.35 -35.85 -30.70
C GLY A 426 -2.52 -34.90 -30.41
N LEU A 427 -2.41 -33.67 -30.92
CA LEU A 427 -3.46 -32.66 -30.88
C LEU A 427 -4.57 -33.00 -31.88
N VAL A 428 -5.65 -33.63 -31.42
CA VAL A 428 -6.83 -33.89 -32.25
C VAL A 428 -7.80 -32.72 -32.19
N ARG A 429 -8.12 -32.26 -30.97
CA ARG A 429 -8.96 -31.09 -30.71
C ARG A 429 -8.34 -30.31 -29.54
N PRO A 430 -7.71 -29.15 -29.79
CA PRO A 430 -7.05 -28.40 -28.71
C PRO A 430 -8.05 -27.99 -27.62
N ARG A 431 -7.66 -28.08 -26.36
CA ARG A 431 -8.44 -27.58 -25.22
C ARG A 431 -7.82 -26.28 -24.71
N ILE A 432 -8.60 -25.22 -24.60
CA ILE A 432 -8.16 -23.90 -24.13
C ILE A 432 -8.80 -23.60 -22.78
N ALA A 433 -7.98 -23.47 -21.74
CA ALA A 433 -8.45 -23.01 -20.45
C ALA A 433 -8.87 -21.53 -20.51
N VAL A 434 -10.00 -21.19 -19.90
CA VAL A 434 -10.51 -19.82 -19.81
C VAL A 434 -10.99 -19.49 -18.41
N SER A 435 -10.92 -18.22 -18.03
CA SER A 435 -11.46 -17.75 -16.76
C SER A 435 -12.97 -17.94 -16.71
N ARG A 436 -13.48 -18.59 -15.66
CA ARG A 436 -14.93 -18.75 -15.43
C ARG A 436 -15.66 -17.43 -15.14
N SER A 437 -14.94 -16.45 -14.61
CA SER A 437 -15.50 -15.19 -14.11
C SER A 437 -15.41 -14.07 -15.14
N ARG A 438 -14.34 -14.05 -15.94
CA ARG A 438 -14.07 -13.02 -16.94
C ARG A 438 -13.30 -13.62 -18.14
N PRO A 439 -13.92 -14.47 -18.96
CA PRO A 439 -13.28 -14.96 -20.17
C PRO A 439 -13.14 -13.80 -21.18
N PRO A 440 -11.97 -13.59 -21.82
CA PRO A 440 -11.85 -12.57 -22.87
C PRO A 440 -12.69 -12.95 -24.10
N GLU A 441 -13.43 -11.99 -24.67
CA GLU A 441 -14.37 -12.25 -25.76
C GLU A 441 -13.70 -12.88 -26.99
N PHE A 442 -12.48 -12.46 -27.31
CA PHE A 442 -11.75 -12.97 -28.48
C PHE A 442 -11.38 -14.46 -28.36
N VAL A 443 -11.31 -15.04 -27.16
CA VAL A 443 -10.89 -16.45 -27.01
C VAL A 443 -11.94 -17.40 -27.58
N ALA A 444 -13.22 -17.01 -27.56
CA ALA A 444 -14.28 -17.77 -28.22
C ALA A 444 -14.11 -17.81 -29.74
N GLN A 445 -13.73 -16.68 -30.35
CA GLN A 445 -13.48 -16.59 -31.78
C GLN A 445 -12.27 -17.42 -32.20
N ILE A 446 -11.17 -17.35 -31.44
CA ILE A 446 -9.98 -18.18 -31.67
C ILE A 446 -10.33 -19.67 -31.57
N ALA A 447 -11.12 -20.05 -30.56
CA ALA A 447 -11.50 -21.44 -30.40
C ALA A 447 -12.34 -21.96 -31.56
N GLU A 448 -13.22 -21.14 -32.15
CA GLU A 448 -13.94 -21.51 -33.37
C GLU A 448 -13.00 -21.65 -34.57
N GLU A 449 -12.05 -20.72 -34.73
CA GLU A 449 -11.11 -20.71 -35.86
C GLU A 449 -10.19 -21.92 -35.88
N ILE A 450 -9.63 -22.31 -34.72
CA ILE A 450 -8.72 -23.46 -34.62
C ILE A 450 -9.42 -24.78 -34.25
N GLY A 451 -10.74 -24.77 -34.12
CA GLY A 451 -11.53 -25.94 -33.73
C GLY A 451 -11.31 -26.41 -32.29
N ALA A 452 -10.92 -25.52 -31.38
CA ALA A 452 -10.66 -25.84 -29.98
C ALA A 452 -11.95 -25.99 -29.13
N GLU A 453 -11.79 -26.60 -27.96
CA GLU A 453 -12.77 -26.68 -26.89
C GLU A 453 -12.38 -25.73 -25.75
N LEU A 454 -13.33 -24.91 -25.27
CA LEU A 454 -13.10 -24.04 -24.12
C LEU A 454 -13.38 -24.77 -22.81
N VAL A 455 -12.43 -24.71 -21.86
CA VAL A 455 -12.51 -25.34 -20.55
C VAL A 455 -12.51 -24.26 -19.45
N PRO A 456 -13.67 -23.95 -18.84
CA PRO A 456 -13.76 -22.94 -17.78
C PRO A 456 -13.08 -23.39 -16.48
N MET A 457 -12.18 -22.59 -15.93
CA MET A 457 -11.43 -22.86 -14.69
C MET A 457 -11.20 -21.59 -13.84
N GLY A 458 -11.18 -21.72 -12.51
CA GLY A 458 -10.70 -20.69 -11.57
C GLY A 458 -9.17 -20.58 -11.56
N SER A 459 -8.62 -19.64 -10.79
CA SER A 459 -7.17 -19.43 -10.52
C SER A 459 -6.22 -19.32 -11.74
N ALA A 460 -5.36 -18.31 -11.81
CA ALA A 460 -4.37 -18.23 -12.89
C ALA A 460 -3.40 -19.43 -12.84
N GLY A 461 -2.97 -19.80 -11.63
CA GLY A 461 -2.19 -20.98 -11.32
C GLY A 461 -2.79 -22.27 -11.82
N ALA A 462 -4.04 -22.57 -11.44
CA ALA A 462 -4.74 -23.79 -11.84
C ALA A 462 -4.88 -23.92 -13.37
N LYS A 463 -5.08 -22.82 -14.09
CA LYS A 463 -5.15 -22.82 -15.56
C LYS A 463 -3.79 -23.11 -16.20
N ILE A 464 -2.73 -22.49 -15.73
CA ILE A 464 -1.38 -22.71 -16.28
C ILE A 464 -0.89 -24.12 -15.93
N THR A 465 -1.11 -24.60 -14.70
CA THR A 465 -0.73 -25.96 -14.30
C THR A 465 -1.53 -27.03 -15.05
N ALA A 466 -2.79 -26.79 -15.41
CA ALA A 466 -3.53 -27.67 -16.30
C ALA A 466 -2.86 -27.79 -17.68
N VAL A 467 -2.24 -26.73 -18.21
CA VAL A 467 -1.42 -26.82 -19.44
C VAL A 467 -0.15 -27.63 -19.18
N VAL A 468 0.54 -27.36 -18.08
CA VAL A 468 1.78 -28.08 -17.68
C VAL A 468 1.54 -29.58 -17.55
N LEU A 469 0.41 -29.98 -16.97
CA LEU A 469 0.03 -31.38 -16.75
C LEU A 469 -0.60 -32.05 -17.98
N GLY A 470 -0.98 -31.27 -18.99
CA GLY A 470 -1.64 -31.78 -20.20
C GLY A 470 -3.15 -31.98 -20.09
N ASP A 471 -3.78 -31.44 -19.04
CA ASP A 471 -5.23 -31.42 -18.87
C ASP A 471 -5.92 -30.45 -19.83
N VAL A 472 -5.20 -29.44 -20.29
CA VAL A 472 -5.56 -28.56 -21.41
C VAL A 472 -4.31 -28.29 -22.27
N ASP A 473 -4.48 -27.74 -23.46
CA ASP A 473 -3.37 -27.54 -24.41
C ASP A 473 -2.88 -26.08 -24.48
N ALA A 474 -3.72 -25.13 -24.07
CA ALA A 474 -3.38 -23.71 -24.00
C ALA A 474 -4.18 -22.94 -22.93
N TYR A 475 -3.65 -21.80 -22.54
CA TYR A 475 -4.31 -20.77 -21.75
C TYR A 475 -3.94 -19.39 -22.31
N LEU A 476 -4.97 -18.58 -22.57
CA LEU A 476 -4.83 -17.19 -22.99
C LEU A 476 -5.51 -16.30 -21.96
N HIS A 477 -4.83 -15.24 -21.55
CA HIS A 477 -5.37 -14.24 -20.65
C HIS A 477 -5.18 -12.84 -21.21
N ALA A 478 -6.20 -11.99 -21.05
CA ALA A 478 -6.17 -10.58 -21.36
C ALA A 478 -7.07 -9.81 -20.38
N GLY A 479 -6.95 -8.48 -20.36
CA GLY A 479 -7.62 -7.64 -19.36
C GLY A 479 -6.81 -7.50 -18.06
N GLY A 480 -5.62 -8.09 -18.05
CA GLY A 480 -4.57 -7.90 -17.07
C GLY A 480 -4.67 -8.73 -15.80
N GLN A 481 -3.50 -8.90 -15.21
CA GLN A 481 -3.19 -9.63 -13.99
C GLN A 481 -1.89 -9.02 -13.43
N TYR A 482 -1.40 -9.53 -12.32
CA TYR A 482 -0.13 -9.12 -11.72
C TYR A 482 0.96 -10.18 -11.90
N GLU A 483 2.20 -9.79 -11.63
CA GLU A 483 3.37 -10.68 -11.72
C GLU A 483 3.21 -11.91 -10.82
N TRP A 484 2.67 -11.76 -9.60
CA TRP A 484 2.46 -12.88 -8.67
C TRP A 484 1.44 -13.91 -9.17
N ASP A 485 0.46 -13.51 -9.99
CA ASP A 485 -0.53 -14.43 -10.57
C ASP A 485 0.12 -15.40 -11.59
N SER A 486 1.28 -15.05 -12.16
CA SER A 486 1.86 -15.76 -13.31
C SER A 486 3.32 -16.18 -13.15
N ALA A 487 4.13 -15.53 -12.30
CA ALA A 487 5.55 -15.78 -12.21
C ALA A 487 5.88 -17.25 -11.91
N ALA A 488 5.26 -17.82 -10.88
CA ALA A 488 5.55 -19.21 -10.52
C ALA A 488 5.04 -20.22 -11.55
N PRO A 489 3.77 -20.15 -12.00
CA PRO A 489 3.26 -21.06 -13.01
C PRO A 489 3.99 -20.95 -14.36
N VAL A 490 4.34 -19.75 -14.81
CA VAL A 490 5.12 -19.54 -16.05
C VAL A 490 6.52 -20.12 -15.92
N GLY A 491 7.20 -19.94 -14.78
CA GLY A 491 8.51 -20.56 -14.53
C GLY A 491 8.46 -22.08 -14.69
N ILE A 492 7.42 -22.74 -14.16
CA ILE A 492 7.22 -24.18 -14.31
C ILE A 492 6.93 -24.55 -15.76
N ALA A 493 6.08 -23.78 -16.46
CA ALA A 493 5.77 -24.02 -17.86
C ALA A 493 7.02 -23.90 -18.76
N GLN A 494 7.87 -22.90 -18.51
CA GLN A 494 9.16 -22.74 -19.19
C GLN A 494 10.09 -23.93 -18.93
N ALA A 495 10.21 -24.37 -17.67
CA ALA A 495 11.03 -25.53 -17.30
C ALA A 495 10.49 -26.84 -17.92
N ALA A 496 9.17 -26.96 -18.08
CA ALA A 496 8.52 -28.06 -18.77
C ALA A 496 8.62 -27.98 -20.31
N GLY A 497 9.24 -26.94 -20.86
CA GLY A 497 9.45 -26.77 -22.29
C GLY A 497 8.22 -26.31 -23.07
N LEU A 498 7.20 -25.74 -22.41
CA LEU A 498 6.06 -25.11 -23.07
C LEU A 498 6.43 -23.77 -23.72
N HIS A 499 5.53 -23.26 -24.55
CA HIS A 499 5.61 -21.88 -25.04
C HIS A 499 4.99 -20.94 -24.01
N THR A 500 5.70 -19.84 -23.72
CA THR A 500 5.23 -18.78 -22.82
C THR A 500 5.58 -17.43 -23.42
N SER A 501 4.59 -16.56 -23.62
CA SER A 501 4.82 -15.22 -24.15
C SER A 501 3.71 -14.27 -23.72
N ARG A 502 3.89 -12.98 -24.03
CA ARG A 502 2.78 -12.04 -24.20
C ARG A 502 1.93 -12.44 -25.42
N LEU A 503 0.73 -11.87 -25.53
CA LEU A 503 -0.13 -12.06 -26.71
C LEU A 503 0.42 -11.37 -27.97
N ASP A 504 1.47 -10.56 -27.87
CA ASP A 504 2.19 -10.04 -29.04
C ASP A 504 3.43 -10.90 -29.41
N GLY A 505 3.63 -12.01 -28.71
CA GLY A 505 4.77 -12.92 -28.91
C GLY A 505 6.05 -12.50 -28.19
N THR A 506 6.08 -11.34 -27.52
CA THR A 506 7.26 -10.91 -26.76
C THR A 506 7.46 -11.71 -25.47
N GLU A 507 8.69 -11.75 -24.96
CA GLU A 507 9.02 -12.46 -23.71
C GLU A 507 8.25 -11.87 -22.51
N LEU A 508 7.83 -12.75 -21.60
CA LEU A 508 7.32 -12.34 -20.29
C LEU A 508 8.52 -11.86 -19.44
N VAL A 509 8.40 -10.65 -18.90
CA VAL A 509 9.45 -10.00 -18.11
C VAL A 509 8.89 -9.72 -16.73
N TYR A 510 9.60 -10.20 -15.71
CA TYR A 510 9.24 -10.07 -14.31
C TYR A 510 10.13 -9.06 -13.58
N ASP A 511 9.81 -8.79 -12.32
CA ASP A 511 10.51 -7.80 -11.51
C ASP A 511 10.41 -6.39 -12.12
N ARG A 512 9.25 -6.03 -12.69
CA ARG A 512 9.01 -4.68 -13.19
C ARG A 512 8.63 -3.73 -12.05
N PRO A 513 8.93 -2.42 -12.17
CA PRO A 513 8.49 -1.42 -11.20
C PRO A 513 6.97 -1.34 -11.05
N ASP A 514 6.24 -1.57 -12.14
CA ASP A 514 4.81 -1.81 -12.15
C ASP A 514 4.60 -3.32 -12.37
N PRO A 515 4.15 -4.07 -11.34
CA PRO A 515 3.98 -5.52 -11.45
C PRO A 515 2.74 -5.90 -12.27
N TRP A 516 2.08 -4.96 -12.93
CA TRP A 516 0.98 -5.23 -13.85
C TRP A 516 1.46 -5.94 -15.12
N LEU A 517 0.84 -7.07 -15.42
CA LEU A 517 1.03 -7.88 -16.61
C LEU A 517 -0.28 -7.89 -17.43
N PRO A 518 -0.35 -7.24 -18.60
CA PRO A 518 -1.63 -7.03 -19.29
C PRO A 518 -2.26 -8.30 -19.86
N ASP A 519 -1.43 -9.28 -20.24
CA ASP A 519 -1.85 -10.47 -20.95
C ASP A 519 -0.74 -11.54 -20.93
N LEU A 520 -1.11 -12.79 -21.23
CA LEU A 520 -0.18 -13.86 -21.50
C LEU A 520 -0.77 -14.94 -22.42
N LEU A 521 0.12 -15.75 -22.98
CA LEU A 521 -0.13 -17.02 -23.65
C LEU A 521 0.78 -18.07 -23.02
N VAL A 522 0.19 -19.18 -22.56
CA VAL A 522 0.90 -20.41 -22.22
C VAL A 522 0.28 -21.56 -23.00
N CYS A 523 1.07 -22.27 -23.80
CA CYS A 523 0.55 -23.38 -24.62
C CYS A 523 1.63 -24.39 -24.99
N ARG A 524 1.20 -25.53 -25.53
CA ARG A 524 2.10 -26.45 -26.23
C ARG A 524 2.80 -25.71 -27.38
N ARG A 525 4.09 -25.98 -27.59
CA ARG A 525 4.92 -25.27 -28.59
C ARG A 525 4.35 -25.34 -30.00
N GLU A 526 3.81 -26.49 -30.36
CA GLU A 526 3.16 -26.76 -31.65
C GLU A 526 1.88 -25.92 -31.90
N LEU A 527 1.24 -25.38 -30.85
CA LEU A 527 0.08 -24.48 -30.98
C LEU A 527 0.45 -23.00 -31.02
N ALA A 528 1.68 -22.63 -30.67
CA ALA A 528 2.04 -21.22 -30.45
C ALA A 528 1.89 -20.37 -31.71
N VAL A 529 2.28 -20.91 -32.86
CA VAL A 529 2.19 -20.19 -34.15
C VAL A 529 0.74 -19.94 -34.53
N ASP A 530 -0.10 -20.97 -34.46
CA ASP A 530 -1.51 -20.89 -34.85
C ASP A 530 -2.29 -19.96 -33.90
N LEU A 531 -2.05 -20.08 -32.58
CA LEU A 531 -2.69 -19.23 -31.58
C LEU A 531 -2.27 -17.76 -31.70
N LEU A 532 -1.00 -17.47 -31.96
CA LEU A 532 -0.54 -16.09 -32.16
C LEU A 532 -1.07 -15.50 -33.47
N ALA A 533 -1.23 -16.31 -34.52
CA ALA A 533 -1.78 -15.87 -35.80
C ALA A 533 -3.28 -15.58 -35.75
N ALA A 534 -4.04 -16.31 -34.91
CA ALA A 534 -5.47 -16.11 -34.72
C ALA A 534 -5.84 -14.92 -33.81
N LEU A 535 -4.85 -14.23 -33.22
CA LEU A 535 -5.14 -13.11 -32.31
C LEU A 535 -5.62 -11.86 -33.07
N PRO A 536 -6.68 -11.19 -32.60
CA PRO A 536 -7.13 -9.93 -33.19
C PRO A 536 -6.16 -8.78 -32.91
N ASP A 537 -6.33 -7.68 -33.65
CA ASP A 537 -5.48 -6.48 -33.55
C ASP A 537 -5.41 -5.96 -32.10
N PRO A 538 -4.28 -5.43 -31.58
CA PRO A 538 -4.12 -5.04 -30.17
C PRO A 538 -5.23 -4.12 -29.62
N LEU A 539 -5.83 -3.29 -30.48
CA LEU A 539 -6.92 -2.39 -30.12
C LEU A 539 -8.23 -3.12 -29.79
N GLU A 540 -8.50 -4.25 -30.42
CA GLU A 540 -9.70 -5.07 -30.18
C GLU A 540 -9.55 -5.94 -28.93
N ARG A 541 -8.31 -6.32 -28.56
CA ARG A 541 -8.00 -7.08 -27.33
C ARG A 541 -8.19 -6.31 -26.01
N SER A 542 -8.32 -4.99 -26.08
CA SER A 542 -8.43 -4.10 -24.91
C SER A 542 -9.87 -3.74 -24.50
N ARG A 543 -10.85 -4.20 -25.28
CA ARG A 543 -12.28 -4.09 -25.00
C ARG A 543 -12.76 -5.36 -24.31
#